data_AF-A0A511X7Q2-F1
#
_entry.id   AF-A0A511X7Q2-F1
#
_cell.length_a   1.000
_cell.length_b   1.000
_cell.length_c   1.000
_cell.angle_alpha   90.00
_cell.angle_beta   90.00
_cell.angle_gamma   90.00
#
_symmetry.space_group_name_H-M   'P 1'
#
loop_
_entity.id
_entity.type
_entity.pdbx_description
1 polymer ?
#
loop_
_entity_poly.entity_id
_entity_poly.type
_entity_poly.pdbx_seq_one_letter_code
_entity_poly.pdbx_strand_id
1 'polypeptide(L)'
;MSAASRLWVRAPLWRTALFATIFFTIVALFYPAAWLLRVVPRLQTVTHYIDHMLGRDAPAAPAADGDDSGGSGAAAPGPGGGPGAQSGGVPATSSAPPIDTDLHDIVPFAGRQLPLPAGTWHPVLSTQIGAHGEILSNVFVRTDRGVVTGVVIASASTAAIPKDQSGPLQPTCHDDAAYMNRLTTPAPGVTDCLSTGPMMLGPNVTVPAPDLNLAFERLRVLGFPMPTVMVVATWAHIVRGKDGSVNLQAVATAISPAERGETKLSTILADWSKQGIGLSPFAGRFVKQVNDWIVAWSPTLLNGYNGKLQPSDDPRPGSKDPGYHEG
;
A
#
# COMPACT_ATOMS: atom_id res chain seq x y z
N MET A 1 -9.64 -61.03 12.43
CA MET A 1 -8.90 -59.83 11.95
C MET A 1 -9.91 -58.84 11.39
N SER A 2 -10.04 -57.64 11.97
CA SER A 2 -11.09 -56.69 11.59
C SER A 2 -10.83 -56.06 10.22
N ALA A 3 -11.89 -55.61 9.54
CA ALA A 3 -11.79 -54.95 8.23
C ALA A 3 -10.86 -53.72 8.25
N ALA A 4 -10.80 -53.01 9.37
CA ALA A 4 -9.92 -51.86 9.58
C ALA A 4 -8.43 -52.24 9.50
N SER A 5 -8.02 -53.42 9.99
CA SER A 5 -6.61 -53.84 9.95
C SER A 5 -6.16 -54.19 8.53
N ARG A 6 -7.08 -54.74 7.70
CA ARG A 6 -6.80 -55.05 6.28
C ARG A 6 -6.73 -53.78 5.43
N LEU A 7 -7.60 -52.81 5.70
CA LEU A 7 -7.61 -51.52 5.03
C LEU A 7 -6.36 -50.70 5.36
N TRP A 8 -5.94 -50.75 6.64
CA TRP A 8 -4.70 -50.14 7.08
C TRP A 8 -3.53 -50.67 6.27
N VAL A 9 -3.38 -51.98 6.04
CA VAL A 9 -2.20 -52.55 5.35
C VAL A 9 -2.19 -52.31 3.84
N ARG A 10 -3.34 -52.30 3.15
CA ARG A 10 -3.39 -52.36 1.68
C ARG A 10 -3.64 -51.04 0.95
N ALA A 11 -4.05 -49.97 1.64
CA ALA A 11 -4.45 -48.72 1.00
C ALA A 11 -3.59 -47.53 1.46
N PRO A 12 -2.40 -47.29 0.86
CA PRO A 12 -1.54 -46.17 1.25
C PRO A 12 -2.20 -44.80 1.03
N LEU A 13 -3.04 -44.66 0.00
CA LEU A 13 -3.81 -43.43 -0.27
C LEU A 13 -4.84 -43.10 0.83
N TRP A 14 -5.41 -44.11 1.47
CA TRP A 14 -6.34 -43.89 2.58
C TRP A 14 -5.60 -43.37 3.81
N ARG A 15 -4.37 -43.85 4.06
CA ARG A 15 -3.51 -43.33 5.14
C ARG A 15 -3.15 -41.87 4.90
N THR A 16 -2.71 -41.52 3.69
CA THR A 16 -2.32 -40.14 3.36
C THR A 16 -3.51 -39.19 3.43
N ALA A 17 -4.69 -39.62 2.97
CA ALA A 17 -5.91 -38.83 3.12
C ALA A 17 -6.27 -38.60 4.60
N LEU A 18 -6.09 -39.60 5.47
CA LEU A 18 -6.36 -39.49 6.89
C LEU A 18 -5.36 -38.54 7.58
N PHE A 19 -4.06 -38.66 7.27
CA PHE A 19 -3.04 -37.73 7.75
C PHE A 19 -3.25 -36.30 7.24
N ALA A 20 -3.59 -36.13 5.95
CA ALA A 20 -3.90 -34.83 5.38
C ALA A 20 -5.12 -34.21 6.06
N THR A 21 -6.17 -34.99 6.31
CA THR A 21 -7.37 -34.50 7.00
C THR A 21 -7.02 -34.02 8.40
N ILE A 22 -6.23 -34.78 9.17
CA ILE A 22 -5.77 -34.37 10.50
C ILE A 22 -4.94 -33.09 10.40
N PHE A 23 -3.97 -33.03 9.48
CA PHE A 23 -3.09 -31.88 9.28
C PHE A 23 -3.89 -30.62 8.93
N PHE A 24 -4.78 -30.67 7.95
CA PHE A 24 -5.59 -29.53 7.55
C PHE A 24 -6.60 -29.12 8.63
N THR A 25 -7.09 -30.06 9.44
CA THR A 25 -7.94 -29.73 10.61
C THR A 25 -7.15 -28.95 11.65
N ILE A 26 -5.90 -29.35 11.93
CA ILE A 26 -5.01 -28.61 12.84
C ILE A 26 -4.73 -27.21 12.27
N VAL A 27 -4.36 -27.11 10.99
CA VAL A 27 -4.10 -25.81 10.35
C VAL A 27 -5.34 -24.92 10.38
N ALA A 28 -6.54 -25.46 10.15
CA ALA A 28 -7.79 -24.72 10.21
C ALA A 28 -8.15 -24.22 11.63
N LEU A 29 -7.65 -24.87 12.69
CA LEU A 29 -7.80 -24.39 14.06
C LEU A 29 -6.87 -23.23 14.38
N PHE A 30 -5.65 -23.21 13.83
CA PHE A 30 -4.70 -22.10 14.02
C PHE A 30 -4.92 -20.93 13.05
N TYR A 31 -5.50 -21.20 11.88
CA TYR A 31 -5.74 -20.23 10.81
C TYR A 31 -7.14 -20.45 10.22
N PRO A 32 -8.21 -20.11 10.96
CA PRO A 32 -9.57 -20.33 10.49
C PRO A 32 -9.89 -19.43 9.30
N ALA A 33 -10.36 -20.02 8.21
CA ALA A 33 -10.87 -19.24 7.09
C ALA A 33 -12.14 -18.47 7.50
N ALA A 34 -12.27 -17.21 7.10
CA ALA A 34 -13.36 -16.32 7.53
C ALA A 34 -14.78 -16.87 7.24
N TRP A 35 -14.93 -17.68 6.19
CA TRP A 35 -16.19 -18.35 5.88
C TRP A 35 -16.53 -19.48 6.86
N LEU A 36 -15.53 -20.18 7.40
CA LEU A 36 -15.70 -21.30 8.33
C LEU A 36 -16.21 -20.83 9.69
N LEU A 37 -15.73 -19.66 10.14
CA LEU A 37 -16.19 -19.01 11.38
C LEU A 37 -17.65 -18.54 11.31
N ARG A 38 -18.15 -18.22 10.10
CA ARG A 38 -19.57 -17.86 9.91
C ARG A 38 -20.49 -19.07 9.96
N VAL A 39 -20.00 -20.25 9.56
CA VAL A 39 -20.81 -21.49 9.49
C VAL A 39 -20.79 -22.24 10.82
N VAL A 40 -19.69 -22.19 11.58
CA VAL A 40 -19.55 -22.89 12.86
C VAL A 40 -19.12 -21.92 13.96
N PRO A 41 -20.05 -21.21 14.62
CA PRO A 41 -19.73 -20.19 15.62
C PRO A 41 -19.02 -20.75 16.86
N ARG A 42 -19.19 -22.05 17.18
CA ARG A 42 -18.44 -22.71 18.27
C ARG A 42 -16.93 -22.80 18.02
N LEU A 43 -16.50 -22.70 16.75
CA LEU A 43 -15.07 -22.68 16.41
C LEU A 43 -14.40 -21.40 16.93
N GLN A 44 -15.14 -20.28 16.99
CA GLN A 44 -14.63 -18.99 17.48
C GLN A 44 -14.19 -19.04 18.93
N THR A 45 -14.92 -19.76 19.79
CA THR A 45 -14.57 -19.92 21.21
C THR A 45 -13.29 -20.72 21.39
N VAL A 46 -13.08 -21.75 20.56
CA VAL A 46 -11.88 -22.59 20.60
C VAL A 46 -10.68 -21.83 20.05
N THR A 47 -10.83 -21.09 18.96
CA THR A 47 -9.76 -20.27 18.40
C THR A 47 -9.37 -19.14 19.35
N HIS A 48 -10.33 -18.48 20.00
CA HIS A 48 -10.05 -17.46 21.02
C HIS A 48 -9.30 -18.03 22.23
N TYR A 49 -9.60 -19.25 22.66
CA TYR A 49 -8.85 -19.90 23.74
C TYR A 49 -7.40 -20.22 23.33
N ILE A 50 -7.21 -20.66 22.08
CA ILE A 50 -5.87 -20.92 21.53
C ILE A 50 -5.08 -19.61 21.37
N ASP A 51 -5.72 -18.54 20.91
CA ASP A 51 -5.11 -17.23 20.77
C ASP A 51 -4.73 -16.63 22.14
N HIS A 52 -5.56 -16.80 23.16
CA HIS A 52 -5.25 -16.41 24.54
C HIS A 52 -4.03 -17.17 25.09
N MET A 53 -3.97 -18.49 24.89
CA MET A 53 -2.81 -19.32 25.27
C MET A 53 -1.52 -18.93 24.53
N LEU A 54 -1.63 -18.44 23.29
CA LEU A 54 -0.50 -18.01 22.48
C LEU A 54 -0.12 -16.53 22.72
N GLY A 55 -0.77 -15.86 23.68
CA GLY A 55 -0.51 -14.46 24.02
C GLY A 55 -0.91 -13.48 22.91
N ARG A 56 -1.88 -13.86 22.07
CA ARG A 56 -2.41 -13.05 20.95
C ARG A 56 -3.63 -12.21 21.33
N ASP A 57 -4.00 -12.18 22.61
CA ASP A 57 -5.14 -11.41 23.05
C ASP A 57 -4.84 -9.91 23.09
N ALA A 58 -5.72 -9.14 22.44
CA ALA A 58 -5.83 -7.71 22.66
C ALA A 58 -6.38 -7.45 24.08
N PRO A 59 -5.90 -6.43 24.81
CA PRO A 59 -6.39 -6.14 26.15
C PRO A 59 -7.88 -5.78 26.09
N ALA A 60 -8.66 -6.37 26.99
CA ALA A 60 -10.06 -6.00 27.20
C ALA A 60 -10.14 -4.53 27.60
N ALA A 61 -10.98 -3.76 26.90
CA ALA A 61 -11.30 -2.40 27.29
C ALA A 61 -11.98 -2.41 28.68
N PRO A 62 -11.59 -1.53 29.61
CA PRO A 62 -12.28 -1.44 30.90
C PRO A 62 -13.72 -0.96 30.68
N ALA A 63 -14.65 -1.65 31.34
CA ALA A 63 -16.06 -1.26 31.38
C ALA A 63 -16.20 0.13 32.01
N ALA A 64 -17.00 0.98 31.36
CA ALA A 64 -17.39 2.27 31.89
C ALA A 64 -18.39 2.08 33.03
N ASP A 65 -17.99 2.42 34.25
CA ASP A 65 -18.92 2.76 35.32
C ASP A 65 -19.30 4.24 35.17
N GLY A 66 -20.60 4.50 35.05
CA GLY A 66 -21.17 5.83 35.07
C GLY A 66 -21.33 6.36 36.50
N ASP A 67 -21.20 7.68 36.65
CA ASP A 67 -22.29 8.50 37.17
C ASP A 67 -22.01 10.00 37.00
N ASP A 68 -23.01 10.67 36.45
CA ASP A 68 -23.48 12.06 36.60
C ASP A 68 -22.52 13.20 36.98
N SER A 69 -22.46 14.23 36.14
CA SER A 69 -23.28 15.45 36.35
C SER A 69 -22.98 16.59 35.35
N GLY A 70 -24.04 17.05 34.67
CA GLY A 70 -24.30 18.48 34.44
C GLY A 70 -23.70 19.17 33.20
N GLY A 71 -24.56 19.54 32.24
CA GLY A 71 -24.33 20.76 31.45
C GLY A 71 -24.58 20.72 29.94
N SER A 72 -25.83 20.46 29.55
CA SER A 72 -26.55 20.93 28.33
C SER A 72 -25.82 21.83 27.32
N GLY A 73 -25.87 21.43 26.04
CA GLY A 73 -25.63 22.29 24.87
C GLY A 73 -25.86 21.53 23.55
N ALA A 74 -27.12 21.24 23.25
CA ALA A 74 -27.57 20.39 22.15
C ALA A 74 -27.40 21.00 20.74
N ALA A 75 -26.99 20.17 19.78
CA ALA A 75 -27.60 20.11 18.46
C ALA A 75 -27.54 18.67 17.93
N ALA A 76 -28.71 18.15 17.60
CA ALA A 76 -29.07 16.75 17.41
C ALA A 76 -29.13 16.38 15.88
N PRO A 77 -29.52 15.17 15.46
CA PRO A 77 -28.74 14.36 14.50
C PRO A 77 -29.50 13.83 13.26
N GLY A 78 -28.75 13.19 12.35
CA GLY A 78 -29.16 11.99 11.60
C GLY A 78 -29.22 12.12 10.06
N PRO A 79 -29.34 11.00 9.30
CA PRO A 79 -28.98 9.61 9.60
C PRO A 79 -28.22 8.89 8.45
N GLY A 80 -27.43 7.85 8.77
CA GLY A 80 -26.82 6.99 7.73
C GLY A 80 -25.67 6.11 8.20
N GLY A 81 -25.83 5.41 9.33
CA GLY A 81 -24.83 4.48 9.85
C GLY A 81 -24.84 3.16 9.05
N GLY A 82 -23.74 2.90 8.33
CA GLY A 82 -23.35 1.56 7.89
C GLY A 82 -22.33 0.95 8.86
N PRO A 83 -22.30 -0.38 9.05
CA PRO A 83 -21.59 -1.01 10.17
C PRO A 83 -20.08 -0.88 9.99
N GLY A 84 -19.44 -0.22 10.97
CA GLY A 84 -17.99 -0.09 11.05
C GLY A 84 -17.33 -1.45 11.16
N ALA A 85 -16.58 -1.81 10.13
CA ALA A 85 -15.50 -2.78 10.25
C ALA A 85 -14.41 -2.12 11.11
N GLN A 86 -14.53 -2.24 12.43
CA GLN A 86 -13.42 -2.03 13.34
C GLN A 86 -12.44 -3.18 13.10
N SER A 87 -11.56 -3.01 12.11
CA SER A 87 -10.29 -3.72 12.11
C SER A 87 -9.59 -3.36 13.43
N GLY A 88 -9.01 -4.34 14.12
CA GLY A 88 -8.05 -4.12 15.20
C GLY A 88 -6.75 -3.50 14.66
N GLY A 89 -6.89 -2.41 13.91
CA GLY A 89 -5.85 -1.74 13.16
C GLY A 89 -5.18 -0.68 14.01
N VAL A 90 -3.93 -0.42 13.67
CA VAL A 90 -3.19 0.75 14.11
C VAL A 90 -4.07 2.01 13.92
N PRO A 91 -4.20 2.90 14.92
CA PRO A 91 -5.02 4.11 14.79
C PRO A 91 -4.66 4.86 13.52
N ALA A 92 -5.65 5.20 12.70
CA ALA A 92 -5.43 5.95 11.47
C ALA A 92 -6.44 7.08 11.38
N THR A 93 -5.95 8.29 11.13
CA THR A 93 -6.79 9.46 10.85
C THR A 93 -6.55 9.89 9.41
N SER A 94 -7.62 9.97 8.62
CA SER A 94 -7.55 10.41 7.23
C SER A 94 -8.22 11.76 7.06
N SER A 95 -7.65 12.60 6.20
CA SER A 95 -8.19 13.89 5.79
C SER A 95 -8.15 14.00 4.26
N ALA A 96 -9.05 14.81 3.73
CA ALA A 96 -9.25 15.00 2.30
C ALA A 96 -8.93 16.47 1.96
N PRO A 97 -7.68 16.80 1.56
CA PRO A 97 -7.32 18.18 1.21
C PRO A 97 -8.11 18.68 -0.01
N PRO A 98 -8.19 20.01 -0.21
CA PRO A 98 -8.81 20.59 -1.40
C PRO A 98 -8.08 20.14 -2.68
N ILE A 99 -8.81 19.49 -3.59
CA ILE A 99 -8.23 18.90 -4.82
C ILE A 99 -7.89 19.96 -5.88
N ASP A 100 -8.41 21.17 -5.73
CA ASP A 100 -8.12 22.34 -6.57
C ASP A 100 -6.78 23.02 -6.23
N THR A 101 -6.05 22.50 -5.23
CA THR A 101 -4.72 23.00 -4.92
C THR A 101 -3.71 22.50 -5.95
N ASP A 102 -3.01 23.44 -6.58
CA ASP A 102 -1.92 23.16 -7.51
C ASP A 102 -0.60 23.02 -6.75
N LEU A 103 0.03 21.85 -6.89
CA LEU A 103 1.32 21.53 -6.29
C LEU A 103 2.34 21.26 -7.39
N HIS A 104 3.52 21.83 -7.23
CA HIS A 104 4.62 21.69 -8.15
C HIS A 104 5.92 21.47 -7.40
N ASP A 105 6.88 20.86 -8.09
CA ASP A 105 8.30 20.91 -7.75
C ASP A 105 8.70 20.29 -6.38
N ILE A 106 8.49 20.97 -5.26
CA ILE A 106 8.73 20.47 -3.90
C ILE A 106 7.52 20.74 -3.01
N VAL A 107 7.08 19.73 -2.27
CA VAL A 107 6.10 19.90 -1.19
C VAL A 107 6.69 19.52 0.17
N PRO A 108 6.31 20.22 1.27
CA PRO A 108 6.65 19.79 2.61
C PRO A 108 6.03 18.43 2.93
N PHE A 109 6.82 17.51 3.48
CA PHE A 109 6.37 16.15 3.76
C PHE A 109 7.13 15.51 4.93
N ALA A 110 6.42 15.19 6.02
CA ALA A 110 6.98 14.50 7.21
C ALA A 110 8.28 15.14 7.75
N GLY A 111 8.34 16.47 7.84
CA GLY A 111 9.53 17.22 8.28
C GLY A 111 10.67 17.26 7.26
N ARG A 112 10.42 16.81 6.03
CA ARG A 112 11.36 16.73 4.90
C ARG A 112 10.75 17.41 3.67
N GLN A 113 11.47 17.33 2.57
CA GLN A 113 11.02 17.77 1.25
C GLN A 113 10.64 16.55 0.40
N LEU A 114 9.49 16.62 -0.26
CA LEU A 114 9.10 15.65 -1.28
C LEU A 114 9.15 16.33 -2.65
N PRO A 115 10.13 16.00 -3.50
CA PRO A 115 10.12 16.47 -4.87
C PRO A 115 9.04 15.75 -5.67
N LEU A 116 8.29 16.50 -6.47
CA LEU A 116 7.27 15.98 -7.37
C LEU A 116 7.84 15.84 -8.80
N PRO A 117 7.43 14.81 -9.56
CA PRO A 117 7.69 14.76 -10.99
C PRO A 117 7.08 15.98 -11.71
N ALA A 118 7.49 16.23 -12.95
CA ALA A 118 7.01 17.36 -13.74
C ALA A 118 5.47 17.36 -13.90
N GLY A 119 4.88 18.56 -13.89
CA GLY A 119 3.44 18.78 -14.05
C GLY A 119 2.76 19.38 -12.82
N THR A 120 1.44 19.50 -12.91
CA THR A 120 0.58 19.95 -11.82
C THR A 120 0.06 18.74 -11.06
N TRP A 121 0.30 18.72 -9.76
CA TRP A 121 -0.18 17.67 -8.87
C TRP A 121 -1.23 18.23 -7.92
N HIS A 122 -2.22 17.41 -7.60
CA HIS A 122 -3.33 17.78 -6.74
C HIS A 122 -3.42 16.80 -5.56
N PRO A 123 -3.61 17.28 -4.32
CA PRO A 123 -3.70 16.40 -3.16
C PRO A 123 -5.06 15.68 -3.12
N VAL A 124 -5.01 14.37 -2.89
CA VAL A 124 -6.18 13.48 -2.88
C VAL A 124 -6.46 12.93 -1.48
N LEU A 125 -5.45 12.61 -0.71
CA LEU A 125 -5.64 12.02 0.61
C LEU A 125 -4.41 12.28 1.46
N SER A 126 -4.62 12.54 2.75
CA SER A 126 -3.56 12.51 3.74
C SER A 126 -4.01 11.62 4.90
N THR A 127 -3.23 10.60 5.22
CA THR A 127 -3.46 9.70 6.34
C THR A 127 -2.29 9.81 7.32
N GLN A 128 -2.60 9.85 8.61
CA GLN A 128 -1.63 9.63 9.68
C GLN A 128 -1.93 8.28 10.33
N ILE A 129 -0.90 7.45 10.49
CA ILE A 129 -0.98 6.10 11.02
C ILE A 129 -0.13 6.01 12.27
N GLY A 130 -0.69 5.41 13.32
CA GLY A 130 -0.09 5.19 14.62
C GLY A 130 -0.75 6.03 15.72
N ALA A 131 -0.44 5.73 16.99
CA ALA A 131 -1.06 6.37 18.15
C ALA A 131 -0.82 7.88 18.20
N HIS A 132 0.27 8.35 17.61
CA HIS A 132 0.67 9.75 17.56
C HIS A 132 0.92 10.26 16.13
N GLY A 133 0.45 9.52 15.11
CA GLY A 133 0.71 9.86 13.70
C GLY A 133 2.17 9.67 13.30
N GLU A 134 2.77 8.58 13.79
CA GLU A 134 4.17 8.19 13.58
C GLU A 134 4.52 8.02 12.10
N ILE A 135 3.53 7.69 11.26
CA ILE A 135 3.67 7.61 9.80
C ILE A 135 2.67 8.57 9.15
N LEU A 136 3.17 9.43 8.26
CA LEU A 136 2.36 10.27 7.38
C LEU A 136 2.35 9.66 5.98
N SER A 137 1.18 9.52 5.40
CA SER A 137 0.99 9.16 3.99
C SER A 137 0.20 10.23 3.25
N ASN A 138 0.71 10.69 2.11
CA ASN A 138 0.03 11.63 1.22
C ASN A 138 -0.11 11.03 -0.18
N VAL A 139 -1.31 11.17 -0.76
CA VAL A 139 -1.60 10.78 -2.13
C VAL A 139 -1.84 12.03 -2.97
N PHE A 140 -1.14 12.12 -4.10
CA PHE A 140 -1.28 13.18 -5.09
C PHE A 140 -1.66 12.58 -6.44
N VAL A 141 -2.41 13.34 -7.25
CA VAL A 141 -2.81 12.95 -8.60
C VAL A 141 -2.36 14.00 -9.60
N ARG A 142 -1.93 13.56 -10.78
CA ARG A 142 -1.74 14.41 -11.96
C ARG A 142 -2.75 14.01 -13.02
N THR A 143 -3.35 15.00 -13.65
CA THR A 143 -4.34 14.78 -14.73
C THR A 143 -3.94 15.50 -16.01
N ASP A 144 -4.33 14.94 -17.15
CA ASP A 144 -4.27 15.58 -18.47
C ASP A 144 -5.64 15.49 -19.14
N ARG A 145 -6.22 16.63 -19.53
CA ARG A 145 -7.59 16.74 -20.09
C ARG A 145 -8.65 15.98 -19.29
N GLY A 146 -8.52 16.01 -17.97
CA GLY A 146 -9.44 15.35 -17.04
C GLY A 146 -9.19 13.86 -16.84
N VAL A 147 -8.18 13.26 -17.47
CA VAL A 147 -7.79 11.84 -17.27
C VAL A 147 -6.59 11.74 -16.34
N VAL A 148 -6.60 10.78 -15.41
CA VAL A 148 -5.46 10.55 -14.51
C VAL A 148 -4.26 10.00 -15.28
N THR A 149 -3.14 10.72 -15.25
CA THR A 149 -1.87 10.32 -15.90
C THR A 149 -0.80 9.90 -14.91
N GLY A 150 -0.91 10.33 -13.65
CA GLY A 150 0.03 9.98 -12.60
C GLY A 150 -0.61 9.97 -11.21
N VAL A 151 -0.13 9.10 -10.34
CA VAL A 151 -0.48 9.08 -8.92
C VAL A 151 0.80 8.93 -8.10
N VAL A 152 1.05 9.82 -7.15
CA VAL A 152 2.15 9.72 -6.21
C VAL A 152 1.60 9.33 -4.85
N ILE A 153 2.19 8.32 -4.23
CA ILE A 153 1.91 7.87 -2.87
C ILE A 153 3.22 8.03 -2.10
N ALA A 154 3.28 9.02 -1.23
CA ALA A 154 4.43 9.24 -0.38
C ALA A 154 4.07 8.83 1.04
N SER A 155 4.87 7.98 1.67
CA SER A 155 4.73 7.56 3.06
C SER A 155 6.05 7.74 3.79
N ALA A 156 6.06 8.38 4.94
CA ALA A 156 7.28 8.58 5.72
C ALA A 156 7.00 8.58 7.22
N SER A 157 8.00 8.17 7.98
CA SER A 157 7.98 8.30 9.43
C SER A 157 8.19 9.76 9.83
N THR A 158 7.30 10.30 10.67
CA THR A 158 7.40 11.66 11.24
C THR A 158 8.35 11.70 12.44
N ALA A 159 8.55 10.55 13.09
CA ALA A 159 9.52 10.30 14.14
C ALA A 159 10.16 8.92 13.96
N ALA A 160 11.24 8.62 14.67
CA ALA A 160 11.86 7.30 14.63
C ALA A 160 10.89 6.26 15.23
N ILE A 161 10.60 5.19 14.48
CA ILE A 161 9.65 4.15 14.88
C ILE A 161 10.35 2.85 15.31
N PRO A 162 9.75 2.04 16.19
CA PRO A 162 10.22 0.69 16.49
C PRO A 162 10.28 -0.20 15.24
N LYS A 163 11.24 -1.14 15.19
CA LYS A 163 11.46 -2.02 14.02
C LYS A 163 10.22 -2.83 13.65
N ASP A 164 9.47 -3.32 14.63
CA ASP A 164 8.23 -4.08 14.45
C ASP A 164 7.12 -3.28 13.75
N GLN A 165 7.14 -1.96 13.86
CA GLN A 165 6.19 -1.06 13.19
C GLN A 165 6.58 -0.72 11.75
N SER A 166 7.79 -1.10 11.30
CA SER A 166 8.24 -0.89 9.91
C SER A 166 7.71 -1.93 8.90
N GLY A 167 7.03 -2.97 9.39
CA GLY A 167 6.53 -4.12 8.60
C GLY A 167 5.70 -3.76 7.35
N PRO A 168 4.81 -2.76 7.37
CA PRO A 168 4.01 -2.38 6.20
C PRO A 168 4.82 -1.78 5.04
N LEU A 169 6.07 -1.35 5.27
CA LEU A 169 6.85 -0.54 4.33
C LEU A 169 8.06 -1.27 3.74
N GLN A 170 8.36 -2.49 4.20
CA GLN A 170 9.38 -3.39 3.66
C GLN A 170 8.99 -4.26 2.44
N PRO A 171 7.72 -4.62 2.17
CA PRO A 171 7.39 -5.60 1.13
C PRO A 171 7.78 -5.19 -0.29
N THR A 172 7.85 -3.89 -0.58
CA THR A 172 8.09 -3.35 -1.93
C THR A 172 9.50 -3.60 -2.46
N CYS A 173 10.43 -4.06 -1.64
CA CYS A 173 11.83 -4.25 -2.04
C CYS A 173 12.17 -5.67 -2.51
N HIS A 174 11.24 -6.61 -2.31
CA HIS A 174 11.45 -8.03 -2.57
C HIS A 174 10.25 -8.68 -3.27
N ASP A 175 9.58 -7.95 -4.16
CA ASP A 175 8.45 -8.48 -4.93
C ASP A 175 8.93 -9.19 -6.20
N ASP A 176 8.71 -10.51 -6.28
CA ASP A 176 9.05 -11.32 -7.45
C ASP A 176 8.23 -10.94 -8.70
N ALA A 177 7.07 -10.31 -8.52
CA ALA A 177 6.24 -9.79 -9.60
C ALA A 177 6.78 -8.49 -10.22
N ALA A 178 7.75 -7.83 -9.56
CA ALA A 178 8.35 -6.62 -10.06
C ALA A 178 9.12 -6.85 -11.38
N TYR A 179 9.04 -5.86 -12.28
CA TYR A 179 9.84 -5.78 -13.50
C TYR A 179 11.32 -5.52 -13.19
N MET A 180 11.58 -4.68 -12.18
CA MET A 180 12.91 -4.36 -11.68
C MET A 180 12.86 -4.28 -10.16
N ASN A 181 13.86 -4.85 -9.49
CA ASN A 181 14.17 -4.58 -8.09
C ASN A 181 15.67 -4.26 -7.99
N ARG A 182 16.02 -3.15 -7.34
CA ARG A 182 17.40 -2.75 -7.09
C ARG A 182 17.55 -2.31 -5.65
N LEU A 183 18.35 -3.06 -4.91
CA LEU A 183 18.73 -2.74 -3.55
C LEU A 183 20.13 -2.14 -3.53
N THR A 184 20.30 -1.01 -2.85
CA THR A 184 21.60 -0.37 -2.62
C THR A 184 21.76 -0.16 -1.13
N THR A 185 22.92 -0.53 -0.57
CA THR A 185 23.23 -0.36 0.85
C THR A 185 24.46 0.55 0.94
N PRO A 186 24.28 1.88 0.83
CA PRO A 186 25.41 2.80 0.71
C PRO A 186 26.24 2.90 2.00
N ALA A 187 25.65 2.57 3.15
CA ALA A 187 26.31 2.58 4.44
C ALA A 187 25.67 1.53 5.39
N PRO A 188 26.38 1.11 6.47
CA PRO A 188 25.79 0.26 7.49
C PRO A 188 24.52 0.88 8.08
N GLY A 189 23.43 0.11 8.11
CA GLY A 189 22.14 0.56 8.62
C GLY A 189 21.30 1.39 7.64
N VAL A 190 21.79 1.68 6.43
CA VAL A 190 21.04 2.42 5.41
C VAL A 190 20.70 1.49 4.25
N THR A 191 19.43 1.48 3.83
CA THR A 191 18.95 0.70 2.70
C THR A 191 18.15 1.59 1.77
N ASP A 192 18.62 1.70 0.53
CA ASP A 192 17.90 2.29 -0.60
C ASP A 192 17.36 1.18 -1.49
N CYS A 193 16.12 1.33 -1.93
CA CYS A 193 15.39 0.34 -2.67
C CYS A 193 14.64 1.00 -3.80
N LEU A 194 14.79 0.45 -5.01
CA LEU A 194 14.03 0.83 -6.18
C LEU A 194 13.28 -0.39 -6.67
N SER A 195 12.00 -0.23 -6.97
CA SER A 195 11.20 -1.29 -7.58
C SER A 195 10.29 -0.73 -8.66
N THR A 196 10.04 -1.49 -9.71
CA THR A 196 8.97 -1.18 -10.65
C THR A 196 8.08 -2.37 -10.89
N GLY A 197 6.78 -2.14 -11.03
CA GLY A 197 5.82 -3.22 -11.21
C GLY A 197 4.50 -2.74 -11.81
N PRO A 198 3.64 -3.66 -12.24
CA PRO A 198 2.32 -3.31 -12.73
C PRO A 198 1.38 -2.93 -11.58
N MET A 199 0.55 -1.93 -11.81
CA MET A 199 -0.66 -1.66 -11.06
C MET A 199 -1.84 -1.81 -12.00
N MET A 200 -2.54 -2.92 -11.84
CA MET A 200 -3.77 -3.20 -12.57
C MET A 200 -4.93 -2.60 -11.78
N LEU A 201 -5.70 -1.72 -12.39
CA LEU A 201 -6.88 -1.11 -11.80
C LEU A 201 -8.12 -1.74 -12.44
N GLY A 202 -8.96 -2.34 -11.62
CA GLY A 202 -10.20 -2.96 -12.05
C GLY A 202 -11.26 -2.89 -10.95
N PRO A 203 -12.55 -3.12 -11.29
CA PRO A 203 -13.66 -2.95 -10.34
C PRO A 203 -13.59 -3.84 -9.09
N ASN A 204 -12.73 -4.86 -9.09
CA ASN A 204 -12.53 -5.79 -7.99
C ASN A 204 -11.04 -5.93 -7.57
N VAL A 205 -10.17 -5.01 -7.98
CA VAL A 205 -8.75 -5.07 -7.60
C VAL A 205 -8.54 -4.24 -6.35
N THR A 206 -8.38 -4.93 -5.22
CA THR A 206 -7.94 -4.31 -3.97
C THR A 206 -6.43 -4.18 -4.00
N VAL A 207 -5.90 -2.96 -3.97
CA VAL A 207 -4.45 -2.78 -3.80
C VAL A 207 -4.11 -3.07 -2.33
N PRO A 208 -3.00 -3.77 -2.01
CA PRO A 208 -2.58 -4.04 -0.64
C PRO A 208 -2.03 -2.79 0.08
N ALA A 209 -2.71 -1.66 -0.09
CA ALA A 209 -2.48 -0.39 0.60
C ALA A 209 -3.85 0.26 0.87
N PRO A 210 -4.37 0.23 2.11
CA PRO A 210 -5.72 0.72 2.42
C PRO A 210 -5.90 2.21 2.07
N ASP A 211 -4.88 3.04 2.29
CA ASP A 211 -4.89 4.46 1.91
C ASP A 211 -5.07 4.67 0.42
N LEU A 212 -4.50 3.78 -0.39
CA LEU A 212 -4.61 3.87 -1.84
C LEU A 212 -6.02 3.53 -2.32
N ASN A 213 -6.66 2.53 -1.72
CA ASN A 213 -8.05 2.20 -2.06
C ASN A 213 -8.97 3.40 -1.74
N LEU A 214 -8.76 4.06 -0.60
CA LEU A 214 -9.51 5.26 -0.22
C LEU A 214 -9.25 6.43 -1.17
N ALA A 215 -8.00 6.64 -1.58
CA ALA A 215 -7.66 7.69 -2.53
C ALA A 215 -8.28 7.44 -3.92
N PHE A 216 -8.23 6.20 -4.42
CA PHE A 216 -8.86 5.82 -5.69
C PHE A 216 -10.38 5.89 -5.63
N GLU A 217 -10.99 5.52 -4.51
CA GLU A 217 -12.42 5.70 -4.31
C GLU A 217 -12.81 7.18 -4.37
N ARG A 218 -12.05 8.06 -3.70
CA ARG A 218 -12.27 9.51 -3.78
C ARG A 218 -12.15 10.03 -5.21
N LEU A 219 -11.11 9.65 -5.95
CA LEU A 219 -10.93 10.06 -7.35
C LEU A 219 -12.10 9.62 -8.23
N ARG A 220 -12.59 8.40 -8.04
CA ARG A 220 -13.75 7.87 -8.74
C ARG A 220 -15.03 8.64 -8.41
N VAL A 221 -15.26 8.98 -7.14
CA VAL A 221 -16.41 9.80 -6.71
C VAL A 221 -16.35 11.20 -7.30
N LEU A 222 -15.15 11.78 -7.42
CA LEU A 222 -14.93 13.08 -8.04
C LEU A 222 -15.01 13.05 -9.58
N GLY A 223 -15.23 11.89 -10.19
CA GLY A 223 -15.43 11.75 -11.63
C GLY A 223 -14.14 11.69 -12.45
N PHE A 224 -12.98 11.54 -11.82
CA PHE A 224 -11.73 11.34 -12.55
C PHE A 224 -11.65 9.91 -13.10
N PRO A 225 -11.56 9.72 -14.43
CA PRO A 225 -11.40 8.42 -15.03
C PRO A 225 -9.97 7.90 -14.77
N MET A 226 -9.90 6.71 -14.21
CA MET A 226 -8.64 6.01 -13.92
C MET A 226 -8.22 5.14 -15.11
N PRO A 227 -6.93 5.12 -15.47
CA PRO A 227 -6.38 4.10 -16.37
C PRO A 227 -6.62 2.69 -15.82
N THR A 228 -6.77 1.70 -16.70
CA THR A 228 -6.86 0.29 -16.28
C THR A 228 -5.51 -0.32 -15.91
N VAL A 229 -4.42 0.28 -16.40
CA VAL A 229 -3.04 -0.12 -16.10
C VAL A 229 -2.20 1.11 -15.84
N MET A 230 -1.38 1.03 -14.82
CA MET A 230 -0.28 1.95 -14.57
C MET A 230 1.00 1.13 -14.28
N VAL A 231 2.16 1.71 -14.55
CA VAL A 231 3.44 1.17 -14.07
C VAL A 231 3.85 1.97 -12.84
N VAL A 232 4.03 1.27 -11.72
CA VAL A 232 4.45 1.88 -10.46
C VAL A 232 5.96 1.85 -10.40
N ALA A 233 6.56 2.99 -10.08
CA ALA A 233 7.95 3.14 -9.73
C ALA A 233 8.06 3.55 -8.26
N THR A 234 8.66 2.68 -7.46
CA THR A 234 8.83 2.87 -6.02
C THR A 234 10.28 3.14 -5.70
N TRP A 235 10.50 4.15 -4.87
CA TRP A 235 11.76 4.35 -4.14
C TRP A 235 11.47 4.27 -2.64
N ALA A 236 12.28 3.54 -1.89
CA ALA A 236 12.23 3.50 -0.44
C ALA A 236 13.63 3.70 0.13
N HIS A 237 13.72 4.57 1.13
CA HIS A 237 14.93 4.85 1.90
C HIS A 237 14.67 4.53 3.36
N ILE A 238 15.49 3.66 3.93
CA ILE A 238 15.34 3.15 5.28
C ILE A 238 16.66 3.36 6.02
N VAL A 239 16.61 4.05 7.15
CA VAL A 239 17.74 4.29 8.05
C VAL A 239 17.45 3.64 9.39
N ARG A 240 18.31 2.70 9.80
CA ARG A 240 18.23 2.01 11.09
C ARG A 240 19.16 2.67 12.10
N GLY A 241 18.60 3.10 13.23
CA GLY A 241 19.34 3.59 14.38
C GLY A 241 20.07 2.47 15.11
N LYS A 242 21.07 2.85 15.92
CA LYS A 242 21.85 1.90 16.76
C LYS A 242 21.00 1.26 17.86
N ASP A 243 19.95 1.95 18.27
CA ASP A 243 18.93 1.54 19.23
C ASP A 243 17.84 0.62 18.63
N GLY A 244 17.94 0.30 17.34
CA GLY A 244 16.94 -0.50 16.63
C GLY A 244 15.73 0.31 16.14
N SER A 245 15.73 1.64 16.32
CA SER A 245 14.74 2.52 15.71
C SER A 245 14.90 2.58 14.19
N VAL A 246 13.83 2.93 13.49
CA VAL A 246 13.79 3.01 12.03
C VAL A 246 13.22 4.37 11.62
N ASN A 247 13.93 5.05 10.74
CA ASN A 247 13.40 6.17 9.98
C ASN A 247 13.24 5.74 8.53
N LEU A 248 12.13 6.09 7.91
CA LEU A 248 11.87 5.68 6.53
C LEU A 248 11.14 6.76 5.74
N GLN A 249 11.33 6.70 4.43
CA GLN A 249 10.49 7.36 3.44
C GLN A 249 10.35 6.43 2.24
N ALA A 250 9.13 6.24 1.78
CA ALA A 250 8.79 5.52 0.57
C ALA A 250 7.96 6.43 -0.34
N VAL A 251 8.28 6.45 -1.62
CA VAL A 251 7.57 7.20 -2.64
C VAL A 251 7.28 6.24 -3.79
N ALA A 252 6.01 5.94 -4.02
CA ALA A 252 5.53 5.18 -5.16
C ALA A 252 4.86 6.12 -6.16
N THR A 253 5.30 6.09 -7.41
CA THR A 253 4.74 6.88 -8.50
C THR A 253 4.12 5.93 -9.51
N ALA A 254 2.80 5.87 -9.59
CA ALA A 254 2.08 5.17 -10.64
C ALA A 254 1.98 6.07 -11.87
N ILE A 255 2.39 5.55 -13.03
CA ILE A 255 2.50 6.30 -14.28
C ILE A 255 1.64 5.62 -15.34
N SER A 256 0.74 6.37 -15.95
CA SER A 256 -0.11 5.88 -17.03
C SER A 256 0.69 5.71 -18.32
N PRO A 257 0.58 4.57 -19.02
CA PRO A 257 1.13 4.39 -20.36
C PRO A 257 0.19 4.90 -21.46
N ALA A 258 -1.01 5.36 -21.12
CA ALA A 258 -1.97 5.84 -22.10
C ALA A 258 -1.50 7.14 -22.77
N GLU A 259 -1.94 7.37 -24.00
CA GLU A 259 -1.67 8.61 -24.71
C GLU A 259 -2.43 9.80 -24.10
N ARG A 260 -2.04 11.01 -24.48
CA ARG A 260 -2.59 12.28 -23.97
C ARG A 260 -4.12 12.33 -23.98
N GLY A 261 -4.71 12.43 -22.79
CA GLY A 261 -6.16 12.52 -22.62
C GLY A 261 -6.93 11.24 -22.96
N GLU A 262 -6.25 10.11 -23.13
CA GLU A 262 -6.88 8.81 -23.34
C GLU A 262 -6.77 7.91 -22.10
N THR A 263 -7.76 7.04 -21.92
CA THR A 263 -7.68 5.91 -20.97
C THR A 263 -7.38 4.58 -21.66
N LYS A 264 -7.39 4.58 -23.00
CA LYS A 264 -7.20 3.38 -23.80
C LYS A 264 -5.72 3.03 -23.85
N LEU A 265 -5.46 1.73 -23.69
CA LEU A 265 -4.13 1.17 -23.84
C LEU A 265 -3.94 0.72 -25.28
N SER A 266 -2.73 0.90 -25.81
CA SER A 266 -2.35 0.38 -27.13
C SER A 266 -2.14 -1.15 -27.14
N THR A 267 -2.31 -1.81 -25.99
CA THR A 267 -2.01 -3.24 -25.77
C THR A 267 -3.03 -3.90 -24.83
N ILE A 268 -3.00 -5.23 -24.76
CA ILE A 268 -3.88 -6.00 -23.86
C ILE A 268 -3.31 -6.05 -22.43
N LEU A 269 -4.17 -6.28 -21.44
CA LEU A 269 -3.75 -6.35 -20.02
C LEU A 269 -2.68 -7.41 -19.75
N ALA A 270 -2.70 -8.54 -20.47
CA ALA A 270 -1.72 -9.62 -20.30
C ALA A 270 -0.28 -9.19 -20.62
N ASP A 271 -0.11 -8.21 -21.50
CA ASP A 271 1.20 -7.68 -21.92
C ASP A 271 1.90 -6.91 -20.78
N TRP A 272 1.15 -6.50 -19.75
CA TRP A 272 1.64 -5.78 -18.58
C TRP A 272 1.93 -6.71 -17.39
N SER A 273 2.15 -7.99 -17.65
CA SER A 273 2.74 -8.91 -16.68
C SER A 273 4.25 -9.00 -16.89
N LYS A 274 5.01 -9.43 -15.87
CA LYS A 274 6.46 -9.61 -15.98
C LYS A 274 6.85 -10.54 -17.16
N GLN A 275 6.03 -11.55 -17.43
CA GLN A 275 6.20 -12.47 -18.55
C GLN A 275 5.72 -11.86 -19.88
N GLY A 276 4.69 -11.01 -19.84
CA GLY A 276 4.07 -10.40 -21.01
C GLY A 276 4.86 -9.23 -21.62
N ILE A 277 5.60 -8.47 -20.81
CA ILE A 277 6.30 -7.25 -21.29
C ILE A 277 7.36 -7.55 -22.36
N GLY A 278 7.90 -8.78 -22.40
CA GLY A 278 8.83 -9.22 -23.44
C GLY A 278 8.16 -9.51 -24.80
N LEU A 279 6.85 -9.69 -24.83
CA LEU A 279 6.07 -10.01 -26.03
C LEU A 279 5.53 -8.76 -26.73
N SER A 280 5.33 -7.68 -25.98
CA SER A 280 4.79 -6.41 -26.48
C SER A 280 5.87 -5.33 -26.57
N PRO A 281 6.27 -4.90 -27.79
CA PRO A 281 7.27 -3.85 -27.94
C PRO A 281 6.88 -2.53 -27.28
N PHE A 282 5.58 -2.23 -27.19
CA PHE A 282 5.07 -1.03 -26.54
C PHE A 282 5.25 -1.11 -25.02
N ALA A 283 4.69 -2.15 -24.39
CA ALA A 283 4.78 -2.32 -22.93
C ALA A 283 6.24 -2.45 -22.47
N GLY A 284 7.05 -3.23 -23.18
CA GLY A 284 8.48 -3.38 -22.89
C GLY A 284 9.26 -2.06 -22.96
N ARG A 285 9.02 -1.23 -23.99
CA ARG A 285 9.66 0.10 -24.09
C ARG A 285 9.21 1.03 -22.97
N PHE A 286 7.92 1.09 -22.68
CA PHE A 286 7.39 1.95 -21.62
C PHE A 286 7.95 1.56 -20.26
N VAL A 287 7.93 0.27 -19.90
CA VAL A 287 8.53 -0.24 -18.66
C VAL A 287 10.03 0.08 -18.58
N LYS A 288 10.77 -0.07 -19.69
CA LYS A 288 12.18 0.32 -19.73
C LYS A 288 12.36 1.82 -19.44
N GLN A 289 11.55 2.69 -20.05
CA GLN A 289 11.60 4.13 -19.80
C GLN A 289 11.30 4.47 -18.33
N VAL A 290 10.34 3.78 -17.71
CA VAL A 290 10.03 3.97 -16.28
C VAL A 290 11.19 3.50 -15.39
N ASN A 291 11.83 2.38 -15.73
CA ASN A 291 13.01 1.88 -15.02
C ASN A 291 14.18 2.87 -15.10
N ASP A 292 14.48 3.36 -16.30
CA ASP A 292 15.55 4.32 -16.53
C ASP A 292 15.25 5.64 -15.78
N TRP A 293 14.00 6.09 -15.83
CA TRP A 293 13.53 7.29 -15.14
C TRP A 293 13.70 7.18 -13.62
N ILE A 294 13.19 6.14 -12.96
CA ILE A 294 13.25 6.05 -11.50
C ILE A 294 14.69 5.91 -10.98
N VAL A 295 15.57 5.25 -11.75
CA VAL A 295 17.01 5.21 -11.44
C VAL A 295 17.60 6.61 -11.48
N ALA A 296 17.29 7.40 -12.51
CA ALA A 296 17.75 8.79 -12.64
C ALA A 296 17.11 9.75 -11.63
N TRP A 297 15.87 9.50 -11.22
CA TRP A 297 15.10 10.34 -10.30
C TRP A 297 15.42 10.07 -8.83
N SER A 298 15.84 8.86 -8.48
CA SER A 298 16.15 8.45 -7.11
C SER A 298 17.12 9.37 -6.34
N PRO A 299 18.19 9.95 -6.95
CA PRO A 299 19.06 10.88 -6.23
C PRO A 299 18.33 12.17 -5.82
N THR A 300 17.37 12.63 -6.63
CA THR A 300 16.54 13.81 -6.31
C THR A 300 15.63 13.50 -5.11
N LEU A 301 15.00 12.33 -5.09
CA LEU A 301 14.20 11.86 -3.94
C LEU A 301 15.04 11.79 -2.65
N LEU A 302 16.26 11.25 -2.74
CA LEU A 302 17.18 11.21 -1.61
C LEU A 302 17.61 12.62 -1.15
N ASN A 303 17.84 13.55 -2.09
CA ASN A 303 18.12 14.94 -1.74
C ASN A 303 16.93 15.61 -1.04
N GLY A 304 15.70 15.28 -1.44
CA GLY A 304 14.48 15.72 -0.75
C GLY A 304 14.38 15.19 0.68
N TYR A 305 14.63 13.88 0.86
CA TYR A 305 14.69 13.27 2.20
C TYR A 305 15.71 13.95 3.11
N ASN A 306 16.84 14.37 2.55
CA ASN A 306 17.91 15.08 3.25
C ASN A 306 17.66 16.60 3.39
N GLY A 307 16.56 17.14 2.87
CA GLY A 307 16.23 18.57 2.93
C GLY A 307 17.20 19.46 2.14
N LYS A 308 17.83 18.92 1.09
CA LYS A 308 18.89 19.61 0.31
C LYS A 308 18.37 20.24 -0.98
N LEU A 309 17.08 20.13 -1.30
CA LEU A 309 16.53 20.71 -2.52
C LEU A 309 16.19 22.17 -2.29
N GLN A 310 16.45 22.96 -3.33
CA GLN A 310 16.01 24.35 -3.42
C GLN A 310 14.86 24.45 -4.43
N PRO A 311 13.81 25.24 -4.17
CA PRO A 311 12.72 25.47 -5.13
C PRO A 311 13.26 25.90 -6.50
N SER A 312 12.59 25.47 -7.56
CA SER A 312 12.95 25.77 -8.95
C SER A 312 11.69 26.10 -9.74
N ASP A 313 11.76 27.16 -10.55
CA ASP A 313 10.67 27.51 -11.47
C ASP A 313 10.67 26.61 -12.72
N ASP A 314 11.83 26.08 -13.09
CA ASP A 314 11.97 25.12 -14.19
C ASP A 314 11.81 23.67 -13.71
N PRO A 315 11.27 22.77 -14.56
CA PRO A 315 11.24 21.33 -14.26
C PRO A 315 12.63 20.80 -13.94
N ARG A 316 12.78 20.15 -12.78
CA ARG A 316 14.06 19.59 -12.35
C ARG A 316 14.59 18.56 -13.37
N PRO A 317 15.91 18.44 -13.54
CA PRO A 317 16.50 17.36 -14.32
C PRO A 317 15.98 16.00 -13.87
N GLY A 318 15.51 15.18 -14.81
CA GLY A 318 14.95 13.86 -14.52
C GLY A 318 13.54 13.86 -13.93
N SER A 319 12.88 15.01 -13.75
CA SER A 319 11.50 15.07 -13.22
C SER A 319 10.44 14.63 -14.23
N LYS A 320 10.75 14.67 -15.54
CA LYS A 320 9.82 14.24 -16.60
C LYS A 320 9.77 12.72 -16.65
N ASP A 321 8.75 12.14 -16.03
CA ASP A 321 8.45 10.72 -16.15
C ASP A 321 7.85 10.37 -17.53
N PRO A 322 7.81 9.08 -17.92
CA PRO A 322 7.32 8.69 -19.25
C PRO A 322 5.83 8.99 -19.52
N GLY A 323 5.02 9.22 -18.48
CA GLY A 323 3.63 9.64 -18.62
C GLY A 323 3.45 11.16 -18.58
N TYR A 324 4.54 11.93 -18.52
CA TYR A 324 4.50 13.38 -18.60
C TYR A 324 4.30 13.84 -20.04
N HIS A 325 3.42 14.81 -20.22
CA HIS A 325 3.05 15.37 -21.50
C HIS A 325 3.13 16.90 -21.39
N GLU A 326 4.02 17.53 -22.16
CA GLU A 326 4.12 18.99 -22.22
C GLU A 326 2.83 19.59 -22.80
N GLY A 327 2.20 20.51 -22.07
CA GLY A 327 1.00 21.24 -22.49
C GLY A 327 1.21 22.06 -23.75
#